data_AF-A0A1M5VK52-F1
#
_entry.id   AF-A0A1M5VK52-F1
#
_cell.length_a   1.000
_cell.length_b   1.000
_cell.length_c   1.000
_cell.angle_alpha   90.00
_cell.angle_beta   90.00
_cell.angle_gamma   90.00
#
_symmetry.space_group_name_H-M   'P 1'
#
loop_
_entity.id
_entity.type
_entity.pdbx_description
1 polymer ?
#
loop_
_entity_poly.entity_id
_entity_poly.type
_entity_poly.pdbx_seq_one_letter_code
_entity_poly.pdbx_strand_id
1 'polypeptide(L)'
;MTASEELEIDVHLLRASNLRTTSIGYKAFERLLLNGRLSSDSLGSDYTLFVNFTKVLDHLQLEYQFITGGLALKENAKENYRQNVMLRRHQPVKIYRTNERQRVGKDEPEENKIGWCDRKLSDTNT
;
A
#
# COMPACT_ATOMS: atom_id res chain seq x y z
N MET A 1 15.60 -16.24 5.92
CA MET A 1 14.62 -16.00 4.84
C MET A 1 14.62 -17.21 3.92
N THR A 2 13.45 -17.78 3.64
CA THR A 2 13.33 -18.90 2.68
C THR A 2 13.21 -18.37 1.24
N ALA A 3 13.51 -19.21 0.24
CA ALA A 3 13.40 -18.81 -1.17
C ALA A 3 11.98 -18.36 -1.57
N SER A 4 10.95 -18.97 -0.98
CA SER A 4 9.55 -18.58 -1.23
C SER A 4 9.24 -17.20 -0.67
N GLU A 5 9.76 -16.88 0.51
CA GLU A 5 9.57 -15.57 1.15
C GLU A 5 10.32 -14.47 0.39
N GLU A 6 11.51 -14.78 -0.12
CA GLU A 6 12.28 -13.84 -0.93
C GLU A 6 11.56 -13.49 -2.24
N LEU A 7 11.04 -14.50 -2.94
CA LEU A 7 10.26 -14.31 -4.15
C LEU A 7 9.02 -13.43 -3.90
N GLU A 8 8.36 -13.63 -2.77
CA GLU A 8 7.19 -12.86 -2.36
C GLU A 8 7.53 -11.37 -2.17
N ILE A 9 8.64 -11.07 -1.49
CA ILE A 9 9.12 -9.70 -1.28
C ILE A 9 9.48 -9.07 -2.62
N ASP A 10 10.21 -9.78 -3.48
CA ASP A 10 10.66 -9.26 -4.77
C ASP A 10 9.46 -8.91 -5.67
N VAL A 11 8.45 -9.78 -5.72
CA VAL A 11 7.19 -9.49 -6.43
C VAL A 11 6.50 -8.25 -5.86
N HIS A 12 6.46 -8.10 -4.53
CA HIS A 12 5.88 -6.92 -3.90
C HIS A 12 6.66 -5.64 -4.24
N LEU A 13 7.99 -5.66 -4.14
CA LEU A 13 8.87 -4.53 -4.47
C LEU A 13 8.70 -4.11 -5.94
N LEU A 14 8.70 -5.06 -6.87
CA LEU A 14 8.49 -4.79 -8.29
C LEU A 14 7.14 -4.12 -8.53
N ARG A 15 6.06 -4.62 -7.91
CA ARG A 15 4.72 -4.00 -8.00
C ARG A 15 4.66 -2.60 -7.39
N ALA A 16 5.30 -2.41 -6.24
CA ALA A 16 5.29 -1.14 -5.52
C ALA A 16 6.15 -0.06 -6.20
N SER A 17 7.13 -0.46 -7.03
CA SER A 17 8.05 0.47 -7.69
C SER A 17 7.39 1.40 -8.72
N ASN A 18 6.19 1.07 -9.20
CA ASN A 18 5.48 1.78 -10.28
C ASN A 18 6.29 1.92 -11.59
N LEU A 19 7.38 1.16 -11.75
CA LEU A 19 8.18 1.15 -12.97
C LEU A 19 7.46 0.34 -14.06
N ARG A 20 7.52 0.83 -15.31
CA ARG A 20 6.99 0.06 -16.45
C ARG A 20 7.86 -1.15 -16.70
N THR A 21 7.26 -2.32 -16.92
CA THR A 21 7.97 -3.61 -17.15
C THR A 21 9.00 -3.56 -18.28
N THR A 22 8.75 -2.76 -19.32
CA THR A 22 9.66 -2.61 -20.46
C THR A 22 10.74 -1.54 -20.27
N SER A 23 10.68 -0.77 -19.18
CA SER A 23 11.62 0.33 -18.92
C SER A 23 12.99 -0.16 -18.47
N ILE A 24 14.02 0.65 -18.77
CA ILE A 24 15.40 0.41 -18.31
C ILE A 24 15.44 0.36 -16.77
N GLY A 25 14.70 1.24 -16.10
CA GLY A 25 14.61 1.27 -14.65
C GLY A 25 14.06 -0.04 -14.06
N TYR A 26 13.02 -0.63 -14.65
CA TYR A 26 12.48 -1.91 -14.19
C TYR A 26 13.53 -3.03 -14.28
N LYS A 27 14.22 -3.14 -15.42
CA LYS A 27 15.28 -4.15 -15.62
C LYS A 27 16.45 -3.94 -14.67
N ALA A 28 16.82 -2.68 -14.41
CA ALA A 28 17.84 -2.34 -13.43
C ALA A 28 17.41 -2.72 -12.01
N PHE A 29 16.14 -2.48 -11.67
CA PHE A 29 15.60 -2.84 -10.36
C PHE A 29 15.57 -4.36 -10.15
N GLU A 30 15.11 -5.11 -11.15
CA GLU A 30 15.14 -6.58 -11.14
C GLU A 30 16.57 -7.11 -10.93
N ARG A 31 17.56 -6.56 -11.63
CA ARG A 31 18.98 -6.93 -11.44
C ARG A 31 19.50 -6.58 -10.05
N LEU A 32 19.09 -5.45 -9.49
CA LEU A 32 19.45 -5.05 -8.13
C LEU A 32 18.89 -6.03 -7.10
N LEU A 33 17.65 -6.49 -7.28
CA LEU A 33 17.03 -7.47 -6.37
C LEU A 33 17.69 -8.85 -6.48
N LEU A 34 18.04 -9.29 -7.70
CA LEU A 34 18.68 -10.58 -7.93
C LEU A 34 20.12 -10.65 -7.43
N ASN A 35 20.91 -9.60 -7.69
CA ASN A 35 22.36 -9.62 -7.42
C ASN A 35 22.74 -8.84 -6.15
N GLY A 36 21.80 -8.10 -5.55
CA GLY A 36 22.07 -7.16 -4.46
C GLY A 36 22.89 -5.93 -4.87
N ARG A 37 23.26 -5.82 -6.15
CA ARG A 37 24.13 -4.77 -6.69
C ARG A 37 23.70 -4.33 -8.09
N LEU A 38 23.94 -3.05 -8.38
CA LEU A 38 23.66 -2.42 -9.66
C LEU A 38 24.83 -1.51 -10.04
N SER A 39 25.40 -1.69 -11.23
CA SER A 39 26.40 -0.77 -11.78
C SER A 39 25.74 0.52 -12.28
N SER A 40 26.41 1.67 -12.14
CA SER A 40 25.96 2.96 -12.65
C SER A 40 25.60 2.92 -14.14
N ASP A 41 26.36 2.15 -14.92
CA ASP A 41 26.20 2.06 -16.36
C ASP A 41 24.93 1.29 -16.77
N SER A 42 24.32 0.56 -15.83
CA SER A 42 23.10 -0.24 -16.08
C SER A 42 21.88 0.63 -16.39
N LEU A 43 21.91 1.90 -15.99
CA LEU A 43 20.85 2.88 -16.27
C LEU A 43 21.19 3.78 -17.48
N GLY A 44 22.35 3.58 -18.12
CA GLY A 44 22.88 4.42 -19.19
C GLY A 44 23.79 5.53 -18.68
N SER A 45 24.27 6.37 -19.60
CA SER A 45 25.17 7.51 -19.30
C SER A 45 24.46 8.73 -18.72
N ASP A 46 23.13 8.73 -18.65
CA ASP A 46 22.34 9.84 -18.13
C ASP A 46 22.23 9.76 -16.60
N TYR A 47 22.96 10.65 -15.94
CA TYR A 47 22.97 10.77 -14.48
C TYR A 47 21.56 11.05 -13.89
N THR A 48 20.67 11.69 -14.64
CA THR A 48 19.30 11.97 -14.15
C THR A 48 18.50 10.69 -13.96
N LEU A 49 18.74 9.66 -14.79
CA LEU A 49 18.11 8.35 -14.63
C LEU A 49 18.56 7.67 -13.35
N PHE A 50 19.85 7.77 -13.02
CA PHE A 50 20.40 7.26 -11.77
C PHE A 50 19.78 7.94 -10.55
N VAL A 51 19.69 9.28 -10.55
CA VAL A 51 19.04 10.04 -9.46
C VAL A 51 17.55 9.71 -9.34
N ASN A 52 16.84 9.56 -10.46
CA ASN A 52 15.43 9.17 -10.41
C ASN A 52 15.25 7.73 -9.93
N PHE A 53 16.20 6.84 -10.21
CA PHE A 53 16.20 5.48 -9.70
C PHE A 53 16.37 5.44 -8.18
N THR A 54 17.29 6.23 -7.61
CA THR A 54 17.45 6.30 -6.14
C THR A 54 16.19 6.83 -5.45
N LYS A 55 15.47 7.79 -6.05
CA LYS A 55 14.17 8.24 -5.54
C LYS A 55 13.13 7.13 -5.48
N VAL A 56 13.15 6.18 -6.42
CA VAL A 56 12.27 5.00 -6.38
C VAL A 56 12.64 4.11 -5.20
N LEU A 57 13.93 3.90 -4.94
CA LEU A 57 14.39 3.13 -3.78
C LEU A 57 13.97 3.80 -2.46
N ASP A 58 14.13 5.13 -2.38
CA ASP A 58 13.70 5.92 -1.22
C ASP A 58 12.18 5.87 -1.02
N HIS A 59 11.39 5.94 -2.10
CA HIS A 59 9.94 5.79 -2.07
C HIS A 59 9.52 4.43 -1.52
N LEU A 60 10.27 3.38 -1.87
CA LEU A 60 10.06 2.04 -1.35
C LEU A 60 10.61 1.85 0.06
N GLN A 61 11.31 2.83 0.64
CA GLN A 61 12.02 2.67 1.92
C GLN A 61 12.97 1.46 1.90
N LEU A 62 13.53 1.13 0.73
CA LEU A 62 14.44 0.03 0.56
C LEU A 62 15.86 0.54 0.84
N GLU A 63 16.52 -0.01 1.84
CA GLU A 63 17.84 0.47 2.24
C GLU A 63 18.95 0.08 1.25
N TYR A 64 19.73 1.07 0.82
CA TYR A 64 20.87 0.89 -0.06
C TYR A 64 22.08 1.71 0.39
N GLN A 65 23.22 1.46 -0.25
CA GLN A 65 24.46 2.21 -0.10
C GLN A 65 25.11 2.44 -1.46
N PHE A 66 25.79 3.58 -1.60
CA PHE A 66 26.64 3.84 -2.75
C PHE A 66 27.95 3.05 -2.61
N ILE A 67 28.37 2.43 -3.71
CA ILE A 67 29.64 1.73 -3.82
C ILE A 67 30.41 2.30 -5.01
N THR A 68 31.72 2.01 -5.09
CA THR A 68 32.52 2.40 -6.24
C THR A 68 31.90 1.85 -7.53
N GLY A 69 31.46 2.74 -8.42
CA GLY A 69 30.85 2.38 -9.71
C GLY A 69 29.38 1.97 -9.65
N GLY A 70 28.65 2.21 -8.55
CA GLY A 70 27.22 1.91 -8.52
C GLY A 70 26.55 1.94 -7.15
N LEU A 71 25.60 1.03 -6.98
CA LEU A 71 24.70 0.95 -5.83
C LEU A 71 24.54 -0.49 -5.36
N ALA A 72 24.46 -0.69 -4.05
CA ALA A 72 24.22 -2.00 -3.45
C ALA A 72 23.11 -1.93 -2.41
N LEU A 73 22.30 -2.98 -2.31
CA LEU A 73 21.39 -3.13 -1.19
C LEU A 73 22.19 -3.38 0.09
N LYS A 74 21.73 -2.82 1.21
CA LYS A 74 22.32 -3.14 2.51
C LYS A 74 21.99 -4.58 2.90
N GLU A 75 22.79 -5.13 3.80
CA GLU A 75 22.49 -6.40 4.45
C GLU A 75 21.11 -6.32 5.13
N ASN A 76 20.30 -7.36 4.96
CA ASN A 76 18.93 -7.45 5.48
C ASN A 76 17.92 -6.42 4.93
N ALA A 77 18.23 -5.62 3.90
CA ALA A 77 17.32 -4.61 3.37
C ALA A 77 15.95 -5.19 2.95
N LYS A 78 15.94 -6.36 2.28
CA LYS A 78 14.71 -7.06 1.89
C LYS A 78 13.90 -7.53 3.10
N GLU A 79 14.55 -8.08 4.12
CA GLU A 79 13.90 -8.53 5.35
C GLU A 79 13.31 -7.33 6.11
N ASN A 80 14.07 -6.24 6.24
CA ASN A 80 13.58 -5.00 6.87
C ASN A 80 12.36 -4.45 6.12
N TYR A 81 12.38 -4.47 4.78
CA TYR A 81 11.23 -4.08 3.97
C TYR A 81 10.01 -4.98 4.23
N ARG A 82 10.21 -6.31 4.27
CA ARG A 82 9.16 -7.30 4.60
C ARG A 82 8.51 -6.96 5.94
N GLN A 83 9.32 -6.73 6.99
CA GLN A 83 8.85 -6.47 8.35
C GLN A 83 8.17 -5.10 8.47
N ASN A 84 8.70 -4.05 7.85
CA ASN A 84 8.26 -2.68 8.08
C ASN A 84 7.15 -2.21 7.13
N VAL A 85 7.12 -2.71 5.90
CA VAL A 85 6.21 -2.21 4.85
C VAL A 85 5.19 -3.27 4.48
N MET A 86 5.65 -4.48 4.14
CA MET A 86 4.77 -5.53 3.62
C MET A 86 3.86 -6.08 4.73
N LEU A 87 4.41 -6.53 5.85
CA LEU A 87 3.64 -7.15 6.94
C LEU A 87 2.88 -6.12 7.79
N ARG A 88 3.43 -4.94 8.05
CA ARG A 88 2.74 -3.90 8.84
C ARG A 88 1.51 -3.33 8.14
N ARG A 89 1.53 -3.17 6.81
CA ARG A 89 0.33 -2.72 6.05
C ARG A 89 -0.81 -3.73 6.09
N HIS A 90 -0.53 -4.99 6.42
CA HIS A 90 -1.53 -6.05 6.55
C HIS A 90 -2.18 -6.13 7.94
N GLN A 91 -1.87 -5.24 8.90
CA GLN A 91 -2.73 -5.12 10.07
C GLN A 91 -4.10 -4.59 9.59
N PRO A 92 -5.20 -5.37 9.73
CA PRO A 92 -6.50 -4.83 9.44
C PRO A 92 -6.68 -3.62 10.35
N VAL A 93 -6.95 -2.45 9.77
CA VAL A 93 -7.44 -1.31 10.54
C VAL A 93 -8.56 -1.87 11.38
N LYS A 94 -8.38 -1.91 12.72
CA LYS A 94 -9.46 -2.30 13.63
C LYS A 94 -10.57 -1.31 13.35
N ILE A 95 -11.55 -1.73 12.55
CA ILE A 95 -12.79 -1.00 12.40
C ILE A 95 -13.40 -1.08 13.79
N TYR A 96 -13.22 -0.03 14.59
CA TYR A 96 -14.05 0.15 15.76
C TYR A 96 -15.47 0.24 15.21
N ARG A 97 -16.22 -0.87 15.26
CA ARG A 97 -17.67 -0.77 15.24
C ARG A 97 -18.01 0.01 16.49
N THR A 98 -18.13 1.32 16.36
CA THR A 98 -18.87 2.13 17.30
C THR A 98 -20.30 1.64 17.25
N ASN A 99 -20.59 0.63 18.08
CA ASN A 99 -21.93 0.38 18.58
C ASN A 99 -22.26 1.50 19.59
N GLU A 100 -22.18 2.75 19.16
CA GLU A 100 -22.75 3.86 19.90
C GLU A 100 -24.07 4.19 19.24
N ARG A 101 -25.12 3.58 19.78
CA ARG A 101 -26.46 4.13 19.71
C ARG A 101 -26.40 5.50 20.38
N GLN A 102 -26.08 6.54 19.62
CA GLN A 102 -26.38 7.91 20.03
C GLN A 102 -27.90 8.08 20.01
N ARG A 103 -28.56 7.68 21.11
CA ARG A 103 -29.89 8.16 21.45
C ARG A 103 -29.74 9.59 21.96
N VAL A 104 -29.83 10.54 21.06
CA VAL A 104 -30.03 11.96 21.39
C VAL A 104 -31.53 12.23 21.20
N GLY A 105 -32.28 12.12 22.29
CA GLY A 105 -33.71 12.36 22.32
C GLY A 105 -34.20 12.15 23.75
N LYS A 106 -34.68 13.23 24.36
CA LYS A 106 -35.24 13.24 25.71
C LYS A 106 -36.34 12.20 25.85
N ASP A 107 -36.38 11.53 27.00
CA ASP A 107 -37.56 10.80 27.44
C ASP A 107 -38.76 11.75 27.49
N GLU A 108 -39.78 11.48 26.67
CA GLU A 108 -41.15 11.96 26.90
C GLU A 108 -42.04 10.74 27.16
N PRO A 109 -42.97 10.83 28.12
CA PRO A 109 -43.80 9.72 28.55
C PRO A 109 -44.85 9.35 27.49
N GLU A 110 -45.24 8.09 27.51
CA GLU A 110 -46.29 7.49 26.70
C GLU A 110 -47.59 8.32 26.73
N GLU A 111 -48.15 8.60 25.55
CA GLU A 111 -49.61 8.62 25.35
C GLU A 111 -49.97 8.73 23.85
N ASN A 112 -50.57 7.66 23.32
CA ASN A 112 -51.59 7.66 22.28
C ASN A 112 -51.49 8.74 21.17
N LYS A 113 -50.64 8.56 20.16
CA LYS A 113 -50.87 9.19 18.84
C LYS A 113 -50.61 8.23 17.68
N ILE A 114 -51.72 7.85 17.07
CA ILE A 114 -51.88 7.15 15.78
C ILE A 114 -50.94 7.75 14.73
N GLY A 115 -50.21 6.89 14.03
CA GLY A 115 -49.20 7.26 13.04
C GLY A 115 -49.75 8.08 11.87
N TRP A 116 -48.92 9.01 11.39
CA TRP A 116 -49.23 9.91 10.28
C TRP A 116 -49.31 9.25 8.90
N CYS A 117 -49.11 7.93 8.83
CA CYS A 117 -49.19 7.16 7.59
C CYS A 117 -50.24 6.06 7.73
N ASP A 118 -51.47 6.43 8.12
CA ASP A 118 -52.68 5.75 7.68
C ASP A 118 -53.91 6.60 8.01
N ARG A 119 -54.26 7.52 7.10
CA ARG A 119 -55.65 7.63 6.60
C ARG A 119 -55.82 8.69 5.53
N LYS A 120 -56.51 8.23 4.47
CA LYS A 120 -57.21 8.92 3.37
C LYS A 120 -56.41 8.90 2.06
N LEU A 121 -56.70 8.05 1.09
CA LEU A 121 -58.02 7.55 0.68
C LEU A 121 -58.03 6.04 0.43
N SER A 122 -58.82 5.31 1.23
CA SER A 122 -59.69 4.28 0.68
C SER A 122 -60.91 4.97 0.05
N ASP A 123 -61.14 4.66 -1.22
CA ASP A 123 -62.43 4.54 -1.90
C ASP A 123 -63.38 5.73 -1.99
N THR A 124 -63.54 6.20 -3.23
CA THR A 124 -64.88 6.43 -3.78
C THR A 124 -65.01 5.73 -5.13
N ASN A 125 -65.90 4.74 -5.13
CA ASN A 125 -66.47 4.00 -6.27
C ASN A 125 -66.88 4.92 -7.43
N THR A 126 -66.70 4.46 -8.68
CA THR A 126 -67.78 4.07 -9.61
C THR A 126 -67.16 3.34 -10.80
#